data_AF-A0A936JYK6-F1
#
_entry.id   AF-A0A936JYK6-F1
#
_cell.length_a   1.000
_cell.length_b   1.000
_cell.length_c   1.000
_cell.angle_alpha   90.00
_cell.angle_beta   90.00
_cell.angle_gamma   90.00
#
_symmetry.space_group_name_H-M   'P 1'
#
loop_
_entity.id
_entity.type
_entity.pdbx_description
1 polymer ?
#
loop_
_entity_poly.entity_id
_entity_poly.type
_entity_poly.pdbx_seq_one_letter_code
_entity_poly.pdbx_strand_id
1 'polypeptide(L)'
;MLKNLSATKKGLITGLAMIGISLGIFYSGQPFDSPLQYLIYVAYAGGIVWTIREFSKSEENTNKFGAFFLQAFKCFIVITLLMVVFTFIFNKQHPEFKDNMVKAYTDDLVKKGNSTPAEIAKNIESAKDYYLTMLISGAIFGYLIIGAIFSAATSLIFIKRK
;
A
#
# COMPACT_ATOMS: atom_id res chain seq x y z
N MET A 1 -18.05 11.94 -17.96
CA MET A 1 -18.73 12.02 -16.64
C MET A 1 -17.79 12.17 -15.44
N LEU A 2 -16.47 12.37 -15.60
CA LEU A 2 -15.50 12.51 -14.50
C LEU A 2 -15.12 13.98 -14.20
N LYS A 3 -16.08 14.91 -14.15
CA LYS A 3 -15.80 16.29 -13.69
C LYS A 3 -16.24 16.42 -12.24
N ASN A 4 -15.33 16.90 -11.37
CA ASN A 4 -15.54 17.19 -9.94
C ASN A 4 -15.67 15.96 -9.02
N LEU A 5 -14.74 15.02 -9.12
CA LEU A 5 -14.64 13.94 -8.12
C LEU A 5 -13.90 14.43 -6.88
N SER A 6 -14.49 14.18 -5.70
CA SER A 6 -13.81 14.41 -4.42
C SER A 6 -12.56 13.55 -4.31
N ALA A 7 -11.58 14.00 -3.52
CA ALA A 7 -10.36 13.24 -3.24
C ALA A 7 -10.66 11.81 -2.73
N THR A 8 -11.71 11.66 -1.92
CA THR A 8 -12.15 10.36 -1.41
C THR A 8 -12.66 9.42 -2.50
N LYS A 9 -13.42 9.92 -3.49
CA LYS A 9 -13.87 9.12 -4.64
C LYS A 9 -12.71 8.70 -5.53
N LYS A 10 -11.71 9.58 -5.72
CA LYS A 10 -10.48 9.22 -6.44
C LYS A 10 -9.68 8.17 -5.70
N GLY A 11 -9.63 8.27 -4.37
CA GLY A 11 -9.07 7.23 -3.50
C GLY A 11 -9.78 5.89 -3.67
N LEU A 12 -11.12 5.89 -3.71
CA LEU A 12 -11.90 4.67 -3.96
C LEU A 12 -11.59 4.05 -5.33
N ILE A 13 -11.61 4.85 -6.41
CA ILE A 13 -11.30 4.38 -7.77
C ILE A 13 -9.88 3.83 -7.83
N THR A 14 -8.90 4.53 -7.24
CA THR A 14 -7.50 4.10 -7.24
C THR A 14 -7.32 2.82 -6.43
N GLY A 15 -7.94 2.71 -5.25
CA GLY A 15 -7.90 1.51 -4.42
C GLY A 15 -8.51 0.31 -5.15
N LEU A 16 -9.66 0.47 -5.80
CA LEU A 16 -10.26 -0.59 -6.62
C LEU A 16 -9.37 -1.00 -7.79
N ALA A 17 -8.72 -0.04 -8.46
CA ALA A 17 -7.76 -0.34 -9.52
C ALA A 17 -6.54 -1.13 -8.98
N MET A 18 -6.01 -0.75 -7.82
CA MET A 18 -4.91 -1.46 -7.16
C MET A 18 -5.30 -2.89 -6.77
N ILE A 19 -6.52 -3.09 -6.26
CA ILE A 19 -7.06 -4.43 -5.98
C ILE A 19 -7.16 -5.25 -7.28
N GLY A 20 -7.68 -4.66 -8.35
CA GLY A 20 -7.77 -5.31 -9.66
C GLY A 20 -6.39 -5.72 -10.20
N ILE A 21 -5.39 -4.86 -10.09
CA ILE A 21 -4.00 -5.18 -10.46
C ILE A 21 -3.46 -6.32 -9.59
N SER A 22 -3.70 -6.28 -8.27
CA SER A 22 -3.23 -7.30 -7.33
C SER A 22 -3.80 -8.68 -7.67
N LEU A 23 -5.11 -8.74 -7.94
CA LEU A 23 -5.77 -9.97 -8.38
C LEU A 23 -5.26 -10.44 -9.74
N GLY A 24 -5.06 -9.52 -10.70
CA GLY A 24 -4.51 -9.86 -12.01
C GLY A 24 -3.12 -10.49 -11.93
N ILE A 25 -2.23 -9.94 -11.09
CA ILE A 25 -0.90 -10.50 -10.85
C ILE A 25 -1.03 -11.89 -10.21
N PHE A 26 -1.87 -12.03 -9.19
CA PHE A 26 -2.08 -13.31 -8.52
C PHE A 26 -2.57 -14.41 -9.48
N TYR A 27 -3.62 -14.16 -10.25
CA TYR A 27 -4.17 -15.14 -11.19
C TYR A 27 -3.27 -15.43 -12.39
N SER A 28 -2.30 -14.56 -12.68
CA SER A 28 -1.27 -14.83 -13.70
C SER A 28 -0.19 -15.81 -13.24
N GLY A 29 -0.25 -16.29 -11.99
CA GLY A 29 0.71 -17.26 -11.44
C GLY A 29 2.10 -16.67 -11.21
N GLN A 30 2.23 -15.34 -11.20
CA GLN A 30 3.49 -14.65 -11.02
C GLN A 30 3.97 -14.76 -9.58
N PRO A 31 5.29 -14.86 -9.36
CA PRO A 31 5.83 -14.97 -8.01
C PRO A 31 5.65 -13.67 -7.21
N PHE A 32 5.71 -13.79 -5.88
CA PHE A 32 5.52 -12.68 -4.95
C PHE A 32 6.62 -11.60 -5.01
N ASP A 33 7.73 -11.84 -5.68
CA ASP A 33 8.81 -10.87 -5.91
C ASP A 33 8.78 -10.30 -7.34
N SER A 34 7.72 -10.60 -8.10
CA SER A 34 7.59 -10.14 -9.48
C SER A 34 7.65 -8.61 -9.57
N PRO A 35 8.45 -8.04 -10.49
CA PRO A 35 8.48 -6.61 -10.75
C PRO A 35 7.10 -6.02 -11.09
N LEU A 36 6.14 -6.84 -11.50
CA LEU A 36 4.76 -6.41 -11.73
C LEU A 36 4.10 -5.84 -10.48
N GLN A 37 4.55 -6.21 -9.28
CA GLN A 37 4.05 -5.61 -8.04
C GLN A 37 4.32 -4.10 -7.96
N TYR A 38 5.36 -3.60 -8.63
CA TYR A 38 5.60 -2.15 -8.72
C TYR A 38 4.48 -1.41 -9.45
N LEU A 39 3.67 -2.08 -10.28
CA LEU A 39 2.50 -1.46 -10.91
C LEU A 39 1.46 -1.01 -9.88
N ILE A 40 1.33 -1.72 -8.76
CA ILE A 40 0.44 -1.33 -7.66
C ILE A 40 0.90 0.02 -7.08
N TYR A 41 2.21 0.19 -6.87
CA TYR A 41 2.79 1.45 -6.38
C TYR A 41 2.70 2.58 -7.42
N VAL A 42 2.84 2.27 -8.72
CA VAL A 42 2.62 3.23 -9.80
C VAL A 42 1.17 3.71 -9.82
N ALA A 43 0.19 2.79 -9.70
CA ALA A 43 -1.22 3.15 -9.59
C ALA A 43 -1.51 4.01 -8.35
N TYR A 44 -0.91 3.65 -7.21
CA TYR A 44 -1.02 4.40 -5.97
C TYR A 44 -0.51 5.85 -6.12
N ALA A 45 0.72 6.02 -6.60
CA ALA A 45 1.31 7.33 -6.85
C ALA A 45 0.52 8.11 -7.91
N GLY A 46 0.07 7.43 -8.97
CA GLY A 46 -0.78 8.00 -10.02
C GLY A 46 -2.08 8.60 -9.48
N GLY A 47 -2.76 7.89 -8.56
CA GLY A 47 -3.98 8.38 -7.92
C GLY A 47 -3.76 9.61 -7.04
N ILE A 48 -2.63 9.66 -6.31
CA ILE A 48 -2.23 10.83 -5.52
C ILE A 48 -1.95 12.03 -6.42
N VAL A 49 -1.13 11.85 -7.48
CA VAL A 49 -0.78 12.92 -8.42
C VAL A 49 -2.03 13.42 -9.16
N TRP A 50 -2.91 12.52 -9.60
CA TRP A 50 -4.18 12.90 -10.22
C TRP A 50 -5.02 13.77 -9.29
N THR A 51 -5.11 13.39 -8.00
CA THR A 51 -5.86 14.15 -7.00
C THR A 51 -5.31 15.56 -6.83
N ILE A 52 -4.01 15.71 -6.64
CA ILE A 52 -3.34 17.01 -6.49
C ILE A 52 -3.47 17.84 -7.77
N ARG A 53 -3.28 17.24 -8.94
CA ARG A 53 -3.37 17.93 -10.24
C ARG A 53 -4.75 18.53 -10.47
N GLU A 54 -5.81 17.80 -10.14
CA GLU A 54 -7.17 18.31 -10.33
C GLU A 54 -7.52 19.38 -9.29
N PHE A 55 -7.10 19.21 -8.04
CA PHE A 55 -7.24 20.25 -7.02
C PHE A 55 -6.45 21.52 -7.38
N SER A 56 -5.29 21.42 -8.04
CA SER A 56 -4.53 22.61 -8.46
C SER A 56 -5.30 23.56 -9.39
N LYS A 57 -6.30 23.02 -10.08
CA LYS A 57 -7.17 23.70 -11.04
C LYS A 57 -8.53 24.11 -10.45
N SER A 58 -8.84 23.73 -9.21
CA SER A 58 -10.12 24.08 -8.58
C SER A 58 -10.10 25.51 -8.03
N GLU A 59 -11.28 26.11 -7.91
CA GLU A 59 -11.47 27.44 -7.32
C GLU A 59 -11.21 27.44 -5.80
N GLU A 60 -11.38 26.29 -5.14
CA GLU A 60 -11.09 26.09 -3.71
C GLU A 60 -9.59 26.08 -3.37
N ASN A 61 -8.72 26.09 -4.39
CA ASN A 61 -7.28 25.97 -4.19
C ASN A 61 -6.68 27.28 -3.64
N THR A 62 -6.28 27.24 -2.38
CA THR A 62 -5.59 28.35 -1.70
C THR A 62 -4.09 28.46 -2.03
N ASN A 63 -3.56 27.62 -2.93
CA ASN A 63 -2.14 27.49 -3.30
C ASN A 63 -1.20 27.29 -2.10
N LYS A 64 -1.69 26.71 -0.99
CA LYS A 64 -0.88 26.38 0.19
C LYS A 64 -0.48 24.91 0.18
N PHE A 65 0.73 24.62 0.65
CA PHE A 65 1.23 23.25 0.79
C PHE A 65 0.24 22.36 1.56
N GLY A 66 -0.24 22.85 2.70
CA GLY A 66 -1.20 22.12 3.54
C GLY A 66 -2.51 21.79 2.83
N ALA A 67 -2.97 22.63 1.90
CA ALA A 67 -4.19 22.37 1.14
C ALA A 67 -3.99 21.22 0.15
N PHE A 68 -2.87 21.22 -0.59
CA PHE A 68 -2.51 20.10 -1.47
C PHE A 68 -2.29 18.80 -0.71
N PHE A 69 -1.53 18.85 0.38
CA PHE A 69 -1.25 17.69 1.22
C PHE A 69 -2.53 17.11 1.80
N LEU A 70 -3.45 17.95 2.30
CA LEU A 70 -4.73 17.49 2.86
C LEU A 70 -5.60 16.78 1.81
N GLN A 71 -5.62 17.29 0.57
CA GLN A 71 -6.38 16.64 -0.51
C GLN A 71 -5.75 15.30 -0.89
N ALA A 72 -4.42 15.22 -0.95
CA ALA A 72 -3.71 13.98 -1.16
C ALA A 72 -3.96 12.97 -0.03
N PHE A 73 -3.93 13.41 1.23
CA PHE A 73 -4.24 12.63 2.42
C PHE A 73 -5.63 12.02 2.35
N LYS A 74 -6.66 12.82 2.04
CA LYS A 74 -8.04 12.35 1.86
C LYS A 74 -8.18 11.27 0.78
N CYS A 75 -7.34 11.31 -0.25
CA CYS A 75 -7.28 10.26 -1.27
C CYS A 75 -6.59 9.00 -0.72
N PHE A 76 -5.36 9.13 -0.24
CA PHE A 76 -4.56 7.95 0.08
C PHE A 76 -5.02 7.24 1.35
N ILE A 77 -5.66 7.92 2.31
CA ILE A 77 -6.24 7.24 3.48
C ILE A 77 -7.35 6.28 3.09
N VAL A 78 -8.18 6.64 2.10
CA VAL A 78 -9.23 5.76 1.58
C VAL A 78 -8.61 4.55 0.88
N ILE A 79 -7.54 4.77 0.10
CA ILE A 79 -6.79 3.69 -0.52
C ILE A 79 -6.23 2.73 0.55
N THR A 80 -5.58 3.27 1.60
CA THR A 80 -5.01 2.47 2.68
C THR A 80 -6.09 1.59 3.34
N LEU A 81 -7.23 2.16 3.69
CA LEU A 81 -8.33 1.40 4.31
C LEU A 81 -8.84 0.27 3.39
N LEU A 82 -9.00 0.55 2.10
CA LEU A 82 -9.42 -0.47 1.13
C LEU A 82 -8.38 -1.59 0.98
N MET A 83 -7.10 -1.23 0.85
CA MET A 83 -6.02 -2.21 0.70
C MET A 83 -5.85 -3.07 1.95
N VAL A 84 -6.07 -2.51 3.15
CA VAL A 84 -6.04 -3.27 4.41
C VAL A 84 -7.17 -4.27 4.47
N VAL A 85 -8.40 -3.87 4.16
CA VAL A 85 -9.56 -4.77 4.12
C VAL A 85 -9.34 -5.86 3.07
N PHE A 86 -8.86 -5.50 1.88
CA PHE A 86 -8.51 -6.45 0.84
C PHE A 86 -7.44 -7.44 1.31
N THR A 87 -6.32 -6.96 1.87
CA THR A 87 -5.22 -7.82 2.35
C THR A 87 -5.70 -8.81 3.40
N PHE A 88 -6.54 -8.35 4.34
CA PHE A 88 -7.12 -9.19 5.38
C PHE A 88 -8.02 -10.29 4.80
N ILE A 89 -8.98 -9.93 3.92
CA ILE A 89 -9.90 -10.89 3.31
C ILE A 89 -9.12 -11.88 2.44
N PHE A 90 -8.20 -11.38 1.62
CA PHE A 90 -7.43 -12.18 0.68
C PHE A 90 -6.55 -13.20 1.40
N ASN A 91 -5.84 -12.81 2.46
CA ASN A 91 -5.04 -13.76 3.26
C ASN A 91 -5.88 -14.77 4.04
N LYS A 92 -7.12 -14.40 4.41
CA LYS A 92 -8.04 -15.35 5.04
C LYS A 92 -8.56 -16.40 4.05
N GLN A 93 -8.70 -16.03 2.77
CA GLN A 93 -9.08 -16.93 1.69
C GLN A 93 -7.91 -17.82 1.23
N HIS A 94 -6.67 -17.33 1.40
CA HIS A 94 -5.44 -17.99 0.97
C HIS A 94 -4.49 -18.27 2.15
N PRO A 95 -4.85 -19.20 3.06
CA PRO A 95 -4.02 -19.53 4.22
C PRO A 95 -2.62 -20.05 3.84
N GLU A 96 -2.43 -20.57 2.63
CA GLU A 96 -1.15 -21.03 2.10
C GLU A 96 -0.06 -19.94 2.12
N PHE A 97 -0.42 -18.67 2.07
CA PHE A 97 0.56 -17.58 2.16
C PHE A 97 1.23 -17.51 3.53
N LYS A 98 0.49 -17.82 4.59
CA LYS A 98 1.05 -17.90 5.94
C LYS A 98 2.13 -18.97 6.00
N ASP A 99 1.84 -20.15 5.48
CA ASP A 99 2.77 -21.28 5.51
C ASP A 99 4.02 -21.01 4.66
N ASN A 100 3.83 -20.44 3.47
CA ASN A 100 4.93 -20.05 2.59
C ASN A 100 5.83 -18.97 3.23
N MET A 101 5.23 -17.96 3.87
CA MET A 101 5.99 -16.91 4.55
C MET A 101 6.78 -17.47 5.73
N VAL A 102 6.15 -18.32 6.56
CA VAL A 102 6.80 -18.95 7.71
C VAL A 102 7.95 -19.85 7.27
N LYS A 103 7.78 -20.60 6.17
CA LYS A 103 8.86 -21.40 5.58
C LYS A 103 10.02 -20.52 5.11
N ALA A 104 9.74 -19.48 4.34
CA ALA A 104 10.77 -18.55 3.86
C ALA A 104 11.53 -17.89 5.03
N TYR A 105 10.81 -17.51 6.09
CA TYR A 105 11.41 -16.95 7.31
C TYR A 105 12.28 -17.98 8.05
N THR A 106 11.83 -19.23 8.14
CA THR A 106 12.60 -20.33 8.72
C THR A 106 13.91 -20.55 7.97
N ASP A 107 13.84 -20.61 6.64
CA ASP A 107 15.01 -20.80 5.78
C ASP A 107 16.02 -19.64 5.94
N ASP A 108 15.54 -18.40 6.11
CA ASP A 108 16.38 -17.23 6.37
C ASP A 108 17.08 -17.29 7.74
N LEU A 109 16.37 -17.72 8.80
CA LEU A 109 16.95 -17.91 10.13
C LEU A 109 18.05 -18.98 10.14
N VAL A 110 17.79 -20.11 9.49
CA VAL A 110 18.79 -21.20 9.37
C VAL A 110 20.01 -20.73 8.58
N LYS A 111 19.81 -20.01 7.48
CA LYS A 111 20.92 -19.46 6.66
C LYS A 111 21.77 -18.44 7.42
N LYS A 112 21.18 -17.62 8.28
CA LYS A 112 21.91 -16.64 9.10
C LYS A 112 22.79 -17.31 10.17
N GLY A 113 22.43 -18.52 10.61
CA GLY A 113 23.25 -19.34 11.52
C GLY A 113 23.51 -18.73 12.91
N ASN A 114 22.81 -17.64 13.26
CA ASN A 114 23.03 -16.87 14.48
C ASN A 114 21.98 -17.16 15.56
N SER A 115 21.21 -18.25 15.43
CA SER A 115 20.16 -18.65 16.35
C SER A 115 20.30 -20.12 16.73
N THR A 116 20.09 -20.42 18.01
CA THR A 116 20.00 -21.79 18.52
C THR A 116 18.71 -22.48 18.03
N PRO A 117 18.64 -23.83 18.02
CA PRO A 117 17.42 -24.55 17.63
C PRO A 117 16.17 -24.13 18.43
N ALA A 118 16.34 -23.83 19.73
CA ALA A 118 15.25 -23.36 20.59
C ALA A 118 14.75 -21.96 20.22
N GLU A 119 15.67 -21.04 19.86
CA GLU A 119 15.32 -19.71 19.38
C GLU A 119 14.62 -19.77 18.03
N ILE A 120 15.08 -20.63 17.12
CA ILE A 120 14.45 -20.84 15.81
C ILE A 120 13.01 -21.33 16.01
N ALA A 121 12.78 -22.35 16.83
CA ALA A 121 11.44 -22.87 17.10
C ALA A 121 10.50 -21.78 17.66
N LYS A 122 10.96 -21.01 18.66
CA LYS A 122 10.21 -19.90 19.27
C LYS A 122 9.90 -18.79 18.26
N ASN A 123 10.85 -18.45 17.39
CA ASN A 123 10.66 -17.42 16.38
C ASN A 123 9.65 -17.84 15.31
N ILE A 124 9.65 -19.12 14.92
CA ILE A 124 8.69 -19.69 13.97
C ILE A 124 7.27 -19.69 14.55
N GLU A 125 7.12 -20.08 15.80
CA GLU A 125 5.82 -20.05 16.51
C GLU A 125 5.28 -18.61 16.57
N SER A 126 6.12 -17.66 16.99
CA SER A 126 5.76 -16.24 17.02
C SER A 126 5.37 -15.71 15.63
N ALA A 127 6.10 -16.08 14.58
CA ALA A 127 5.81 -15.68 13.20
C ALA A 127 4.44 -16.20 12.74
N LYS A 128 4.03 -17.41 13.16
CA LYS A 128 2.70 -17.96 12.86
C LYS A 128 1.60 -17.19 13.60
N ASP A 129 1.80 -16.87 14.87
CA ASP A 129 0.77 -16.23 15.69
C ASP A 129 0.53 -14.77 15.29
N TYR A 130 1.61 -14.05 14.98
CA TYR A 130 1.55 -12.64 14.62
C TYR A 130 1.51 -12.38 13.12
N TYR A 131 1.45 -13.41 12.26
CA TYR A 131 1.46 -13.29 10.80
C TYR A 131 0.52 -12.21 10.26
N LEU A 132 -0.78 -12.34 10.54
CA LEU A 132 -1.79 -11.41 10.03
C LEU A 132 -1.60 -10.01 10.60
N THR A 133 -1.28 -9.91 11.90
CA THR A 133 -1.05 -8.63 12.58
C THR A 133 0.13 -7.89 11.96
N MET A 134 1.25 -8.59 11.72
CA MET A 134 2.44 -8.03 11.10
C MET A 134 2.17 -7.60 9.66
N LEU A 135 1.49 -8.45 8.88
CA LEU A 135 1.15 -8.15 7.49
C LEU A 135 0.25 -6.92 7.37
N ILE A 136 -0.81 -6.85 8.18
CA ILE A 136 -1.76 -5.72 8.17
C ILE A 136 -1.08 -4.45 8.66
N SER A 137 -0.29 -4.53 9.74
CA SER A 137 0.46 -3.37 10.25
C SER A 137 1.46 -2.87 9.21
N GLY A 138 2.18 -3.79 8.56
CA GLY A 138 3.08 -3.48 7.45
C GLY A 138 2.37 -2.78 6.30
N ALA A 139 1.19 -3.25 5.91
CA ALA A 139 0.37 -2.61 4.88
C ALA A 139 -0.09 -1.20 5.32
N ILE A 140 -0.61 -1.04 6.55
CA ILE A 140 -1.05 0.25 7.08
C ILE A 140 0.09 1.26 7.06
N PHE A 141 1.20 0.95 7.74
CA PHE A 141 2.31 1.89 7.85
C PHE A 141 3.01 2.09 6.51
N GLY A 142 3.15 1.05 5.70
CA GLY A 142 3.72 1.13 4.36
C GLY A 142 2.98 2.12 3.48
N TYR A 143 1.64 1.98 3.36
CA TYR A 143 0.85 2.92 2.57
C TYR A 143 0.82 4.31 3.20
N LEU A 144 0.68 4.45 4.53
CA LEU A 144 0.64 5.78 5.16
C LEU A 144 1.96 6.55 4.98
N ILE A 145 3.11 5.91 5.17
CA ILE A 145 4.43 6.53 5.03
C ILE A 145 4.69 6.89 3.56
N ILE A 146 4.52 5.93 2.64
CA ILE A 146 4.74 6.16 1.20
C ILE A 146 3.77 7.24 0.71
N GLY A 147 2.49 7.15 1.09
CA GLY A 147 1.46 8.13 0.76
C GLY A 147 1.81 9.53 1.25
N ALA A 148 2.28 9.67 2.48
CA ALA A 148 2.73 10.95 3.03
C ALA A 148 3.94 11.51 2.26
N ILE A 149 4.95 10.69 1.96
CA ILE A 149 6.14 11.11 1.19
C ILE A 149 5.74 11.59 -0.21
N PHE A 150 4.97 10.79 -0.96
CA PHE A 150 4.52 11.18 -2.30
C PHE A 150 3.62 12.41 -2.28
N SER A 151 2.74 12.51 -1.27
CA SER A 151 1.87 13.68 -1.09
C SER A 151 2.67 14.94 -0.82
N ALA A 152 3.67 14.87 0.07
CA ALA A 152 4.55 16.00 0.37
C ALA A 152 5.35 16.41 -0.88
N ALA A 153 6.02 15.45 -1.53
CA ALA A 153 6.82 15.72 -2.73
C ALA A 153 5.96 16.34 -3.85
N THR A 154 4.79 15.78 -4.13
CA THR A 154 3.90 16.28 -5.17
C THR A 154 3.33 17.66 -4.81
N SER A 155 2.98 17.88 -3.54
CA SER A 155 2.51 19.19 -3.07
C SER A 155 3.57 20.27 -3.24
N LEU A 156 4.85 19.96 -2.98
CA LEU A 156 5.99 20.86 -3.21
C LEU A 156 6.22 21.16 -4.69
N ILE A 157 5.97 20.21 -5.58
CA ILE A 157 6.09 20.43 -7.03
C ILE A 157 4.98 21.37 -7.52
N PHE A 158 3.74 21.19 -7.05
CA PHE A 158 2.60 21.96 -7.52
C PHE A 158 2.53 23.38 -6.94
N ILE A 159 3.01 23.59 -5.71
CA ILE A 159 3.10 24.95 -5.15
C ILE A 159 4.12 25.82 -5.88
N LYS A 160 5.23 25.22 -6.37
CA LYS A 160 6.29 25.93 -7.12
C LYS A 160 5.94 26.23 -8.58
N ARG A 161 4.85 25.66 -9.10
CA ARG A 161 4.47 25.75 -10.53
C ARG A 161 3.51 26.90 -10.86
N LYS A 162 3.26 27.79 -9.91
CA LYS A 162 2.58 29.08 -10.09
C LYS A 162 3.48 30.19 -9.55
#